data_AF-E1RI80-F1
#
_entry.id   AF-E1RI80-F1
#
_cell.length_a   1.000
_cell.length_b   1.000
_cell.length_c   1.000
_cell.angle_alpha   90.00
_cell.angle_beta   90.00
_cell.angle_gamma   90.00
#
_symmetry.space_group_name_H-M   'P 1'
#
loop_
_entity.id
_entity.type
_entity.pdbx_description
1 polymer ?
#
loop_
_entity_poly.entity_id
_entity_poly.type
_entity_poly.pdbx_seq_one_letter_code
_entity_poly.pdbx_strand_id
1 'polypeptide(L)' 'MPECYYKKSFLKDLSKIPNPVQKRIEKLVFNEIPESDDIFSEFDIGRMK' A
#
# COMPACT_ATOMS: atom_id res chain seq x y z
N MET A 1 10.48 13.78 11.74
CA MET A 1 9.39 13.13 10.97
C MET A 1 9.04 11.84 11.69
N PRO A 2 7.76 11.52 11.94
CA PRO A 2 7.41 10.26 12.57
C PRO A 2 7.79 9.09 11.66
N GLU A 3 8.38 8.04 12.23
CA GLU A 3 8.69 6.82 11.49
C GLU A 3 7.40 6.03 11.27
N CYS A 4 6.91 6.00 10.04
CA CYS A 4 5.75 5.21 9.66
C CYS A 4 6.16 3.73 9.53
N TYR A 5 5.74 2.91 10.48
CA TYR A 5 5.99 1.46 10.47
C TYR A 5 4.77 0.69 9.93
N TYR A 6 5.02 -0.20 8.98
CA TYR A 6 4.01 -1.16 8.53
C TYR A 6 3.84 -2.29 9.54
N LYS A 7 2.61 -2.81 9.65
CA LYS A 7 2.34 -3.97 10.52
C LYS A 7 3.16 -5.18 10.05
N LYS A 8 3.78 -5.90 10.99
CA LYS A 8 4.52 -7.13 10.70
C LYS A 8 3.69 -8.19 9.96
N SER A 9 2.39 -8.27 10.27
CA SER A 9 1.46 -9.19 9.59
C SER A 9 1.33 -8.87 8.11
N PHE A 10 1.19 -7.58 7.76
CA PHE A 10 1.11 -7.13 6.37
C PHE A 10 2.36 -7.54 5.58
N LEU A 11 3.56 -7.27 6.12
CA LEU A 11 4.81 -7.64 5.45
C LEU A 11 4.96 -9.16 5.27
N LYS A 12 4.51 -9.94 6.26
CA LYS A 12 4.51 -11.41 6.20
C LYS A 12 3.52 -11.96 5.17
N ASP A 13 2.41 -11.28 4.95
CA ASP A 13 1.42 -11.70 3.96
C ASP A 13 1.81 -11.26 2.55
N LEU A 14 2.38 -10.07 2.41
CA LEU A 14 2.92 -9.55 1.16
C LEU A 14 3.98 -10.49 0.55
N SER A 15 4.87 -11.05 1.37
CA SER A 15 5.91 -11.98 0.92
C SER A 15 5.39 -13.33 0.42
N LYS A 16 4.12 -13.66 0.66
CA LYS A 16 3.49 -14.89 0.16
C LYS A 16 2.81 -14.69 -1.20
N ILE A 17 2.71 -13.45 -1.68
CA ILE A 17 2.01 -13.10 -2.92
C ILE A 17 2.94 -13.37 -4.11
N PRO A 18 2.43 -13.86 -5.26
CA PRO A 18 3.24 -13.99 -6.47
C PRO A 18 3.88 -12.66 -6.91
N ASN A 19 5.15 -12.74 -7.31
CA ASN A 19 6.02 -11.59 -7.63
C ASN A 19 5.37 -10.45 -8.45
N PRO A 20 4.59 -10.70 -9.53
CA PRO A 20 4.00 -9.62 -10.32
C PRO A 20 3.00 -8.78 -9.51
N VAL A 21 2.23 -9.43 -8.63
CA VAL A 21 1.22 -8.79 -7.80
C VAL A 21 1.88 -8.16 -6.58
N GLN A 22 2.85 -8.84 -5.97
CA GLN A 22 3.64 -8.33 -4.85
C GLN A 22 4.28 -6.98 -5.20
N LYS A 23 5.03 -6.90 -6.31
CA LYS A 23 5.71 -5.65 -6.74
C LYS A 23 4.73 -4.50 -6.96
N ARG A 24 3.53 -4.82 -7.45
CA ARG A 24 2.48 -3.83 -7.71
C ARG A 24 1.92 -3.28 -6.39
N ILE A 25 1.72 -4.14 -5.39
CA ILE A 25 1.30 -3.74 -4.04
C ILE A 25 2.42 -2.96 -3.34
N GLU A 26 3.68 -3.40 -3.45
CA GLU A 26 4.83 -2.69 -2.88
C GLU A 26 4.94 -1.26 -3.41
N LYS A 27 4.84 -1.08 -4.73
CA LYS A 27 4.89 0.26 -5.34
C LYS A 27 3.75 1.15 -4.83
N LEU A 28 2.53 0.63 -4.79
CA LEU A 28 1.35 1.36 -4.32
C LEU A 28 1.50 1.78 -2.85
N VAL A 29 1.84 0.84 -1.97
CA VAL A 29 1.84 1.05 -0.51
C VAL A 29 3.05 1.82 -0.03
N PHE A 30 4.24 1.59 -0.61
CA PHE A 30 5.48 2.21 -0.14
C PHE A 30 5.84 3.51 -0.84
N ASN A 31 5.30 3.76 -2.04
CA ASN A 31 5.61 4.98 -2.79
C ASN A 31 4.33 5.80 -3.08
N GLU A 32 3.37 5.22 -3.82
CA GLU A 32 2.26 6.02 -4.38
C GLU A 32 1.31 6.56 -3.29
N ILE A 33 0.96 5.77 -2.27
CA ILE A 33 0.14 6.22 -1.14
C ILE A 33 0.84 7.28 -0.28
N PRO A 34 2.11 7.09 0.14
CA PRO A 34 2.83 8.12 0.89
C PRO A 34 3.09 9.43 0.13
N GLU A 35 3.20 9.38 -1.20
CA GLU A 35 3.40 10.57 -2.05
C GLU A 35 2.08 11.27 -2.43
N SER A 36 0.94 10.61 -2.25
CA SER A 36 -0.38 11.14 -2.58
C SER A 36 -0.86 12.17 -1.55
N ASP A 37 -1.42 13.27 -2.05
CA ASP A 37 -2.04 14.31 -1.21
C ASP A 37 -3.45 13.89 -0.77
N ASP A 38 -4.18 13.15 -1.62
CA ASP A 38 -5.49 12.59 -1.31
C ASP A 38 -5.70 11.24 -2.02
N ILE A 39 -5.41 10.17 -1.28
CA ILE A 39 -5.54 8.79 -1.74
C ILE A 39 -6.96 8.42 -2.19
N PHE A 40 -8.00 9.10 -1.67
CA PHE A 40 -9.39 8.81 -2.05
C PHE A 40 -9.73 9.39 -3.41
N SER A 41 -9.12 10.52 -3.75
CA SER A 41 -9.24 11.15 -5.06
C SER A 41 -8.38 10.45 -6.12
N GLU A 42 -7.19 9.97 -5.75
CA GLU A 42 -6.20 9.45 -6.69
C GLU A 42 -6.37 7.96 -7.01
N PHE A 43 -6.86 7.14 -6.07
CA PHE A 43 -6.90 5.68 -6.22
C PHE A 43 -8.31 5.09 -6.40
N ASP A 44 -9.32 5.90 -6.74
CA ASP A 44 -10.74 5.49 -6.86
C ASP A 44 -11.17 4.57 -5.70
N ILE A 45 -10.71 4.90 -4.49
CA ILE A 45 -11.00 4.15 -3.27
C ILE A 45 -12.40 4.57 -2.81
N GLY A 46 -13.41 4.01 -3.48
CA GLY A 46 -14.79 4.14 -3.05
C GLY A 46 -14.96 3.59 -1.63
N ARG A 47 -15.74 4.27 -0.78
CA ARG A 47 -16.22 3.67 0.47
C ARG A 47 -16.95 2.38 0.12
N MET A 48 -16.41 1.23 0.52
CA MET A 48 -17.17 -0.01 0.49
C MET A 48 -18.39 0.17 1.40
N LYS A 49 -19.60 0.04 0.84
CA LYS A 49 -20.87 0.08 1.56
C LYS A 49 -21.03 -1.14 2.45
#